data_AF-A0A671NBN9-F1
#
_entry.id   AF-A0A671NBN9-F1
#
_cell.length_a   1.000
_cell.length_b   1.000
_cell.length_c   1.000
_cell.angle_alpha   90.00
_cell.angle_beta   90.00
_cell.angle_gamma   90.00
#
_symmetry.space_group_name_H-M   'P 1'
#
loop_
_entity.id
_entity.type
_entity.pdbx_description
1 polymer ?
#
loop_
_entity_poly.entity_id
_entity_poly.type
_entity_poly.pdbx_seq_one_letter_code
_entity_poly.pdbx_strand_id
1 'polypeptide(L)'
;MSAAGPPQSPGVAKTEVLVEDWCPVLAATFAYWDNILGPRVQHIWAPKGQRLSLLSDGEVTFLANHTLNGEILRSAESGAVDVKFFVLAEKGVIIVSLIFDGELNGEKNTCALSIILPQSELSFYLPLHSVCVERLKHIIRKGRICMQKGYNIISVLSSEIVPIMELLTSMKKHSVPEEVDLKDTVLNDDDIGDSCHEDFLHKAISSHLQTCGCSMVVGSNPDKVNKIVLTLCLFLTPVERKCSRLCHPDGSFKYDTGLFVQGLLKDSTGSFVLPYRQVLYSPYPTTHIDVDINTVKQMPPCHEHTYYQRRYMRAELSALWKAASEDDISSDNLINAQDSYTPDLNIFQDVMHKDTLVKSFIDEVFLLKPGLSLRSVYLSHFLLLLHRKALTLLRYIEDETQKGKKPFRSLRNLKTDLDLTVEGDLNIIMAMAEKLRAGLHSFVFGKSFLTSVQERDLLINF
;
A
#
# COMPACT_ATOMS: atom_id res chain seq x y z
N MET A 1 -50.35 9.85 -35.39
CA MET A 1 -49.52 10.68 -34.49
C MET A 1 -48.81 9.75 -33.54
N SER A 2 -47.57 9.39 -33.87
CA SER A 2 -46.69 8.55 -33.06
C SER A 2 -46.13 9.37 -31.91
N ALA A 3 -46.43 8.93 -30.68
CA ALA A 3 -45.87 9.50 -29.46
C ALA A 3 -44.35 9.25 -29.44
N ALA A 4 -43.58 10.31 -29.65
CA ALA A 4 -42.15 10.30 -29.39
C ALA A 4 -41.96 10.18 -27.87
N GLY A 5 -41.43 9.05 -27.42
CA GLY A 5 -40.93 8.90 -26.06
C GLY A 5 -39.82 9.92 -25.77
N PRO A 6 -39.54 10.22 -24.50
CA PRO A 6 -38.48 11.15 -24.14
C PRO A 6 -37.14 10.69 -24.72
N PRO A 7 -36.24 11.61 -25.11
CA PRO A 7 -34.94 11.25 -25.64
C PRO A 7 -34.18 10.41 -24.59
N GLN A 8 -33.76 9.22 -24.99
CA GLN A 8 -32.88 8.40 -24.15
C GLN A 8 -31.59 9.19 -23.91
N SER A 9 -31.24 9.36 -22.64
CA SER A 9 -29.93 9.86 -22.23
C SER A 9 -28.85 9.07 -22.97
N PRO A 10 -27.82 9.71 -23.56
CA PRO A 10 -26.74 8.98 -24.22
C PRO A 10 -26.14 7.98 -23.22
N GLY A 11 -26.05 6.71 -23.63
CA GLY A 11 -25.57 5.63 -22.76
C GLY A 11 -24.17 5.91 -22.25
N VAL A 12 -23.94 5.71 -20.95
CA VAL A 12 -22.63 5.87 -20.33
C VAL A 12 -21.71 4.75 -20.83
N ALA A 13 -20.49 5.10 -21.24
CA ALA A 13 -19.52 4.11 -21.68
C ALA A 13 -19.16 3.16 -20.53
N LYS A 14 -19.17 1.86 -20.80
CA LYS A 14 -18.98 0.82 -19.78
C LYS A 14 -17.98 -0.23 -20.22
N THR A 15 -17.05 -0.57 -19.32
CA THR A 15 -16.10 -1.67 -19.48
C THR A 15 -16.43 -2.77 -18.48
N GLU A 16 -16.65 -3.99 -18.96
CA GLU A 16 -16.77 -5.17 -18.11
C GLU A 16 -15.37 -5.72 -17.80
N VAL A 17 -15.00 -5.74 -16.53
CA VAL A 17 -13.71 -6.23 -16.05
C VAL A 17 -13.82 -7.72 -15.76
N LEU A 18 -12.97 -8.52 -16.40
CA LEU A 18 -12.85 -9.95 -16.10
C LEU A 18 -12.06 -10.12 -14.80
N VAL A 19 -12.68 -10.73 -13.81
CA VAL A 19 -12.04 -11.11 -12.54
C VAL A 19 -12.36 -12.59 -12.31
N GLU A 20 -11.36 -13.38 -11.90
CA GLU A 20 -11.49 -14.84 -11.80
C GLU A 20 -12.56 -15.29 -10.78
N ASP A 21 -12.76 -14.51 -9.72
CA ASP A 21 -13.61 -14.82 -8.57
C ASP A 21 -14.62 -13.69 -8.27
N TRP A 22 -15.42 -13.85 -7.20
CA TRP A 22 -16.35 -12.83 -6.75
C TRP A 22 -15.62 -11.55 -6.31
N CYS A 23 -15.78 -10.48 -7.08
CA CYS A 23 -15.28 -9.15 -6.77
C CYS A 23 -16.15 -8.45 -5.71
N PRO A 24 -15.56 -7.87 -4.63
CA PRO A 24 -16.29 -7.08 -3.64
C PRO A 24 -16.65 -5.66 -4.12
N VAL A 25 -16.13 -5.23 -5.27
CA VAL A 25 -16.43 -3.91 -5.86
C VAL A 25 -17.65 -4.03 -6.77
N LEU A 26 -18.65 -3.17 -6.58
CA LEU A 26 -19.83 -3.11 -7.44
C LEU A 26 -19.53 -2.41 -8.76
N ALA A 27 -18.84 -1.27 -8.67
CA ALA A 27 -18.40 -0.50 -9.82
C ALA A 27 -17.29 0.48 -9.41
N ALA A 28 -16.49 0.90 -10.39
CA ALA A 28 -15.74 2.14 -10.31
C ALA A 28 -16.25 3.12 -11.37
N THR A 29 -16.23 4.40 -11.06
CA THR A 29 -16.80 5.44 -11.93
C THR A 29 -15.86 6.60 -12.09
N PHE A 30 -15.72 7.09 -13.32
CA PHE A 30 -15.12 8.39 -13.59
C PHE A 30 -16.22 9.39 -13.94
N ALA A 31 -16.30 10.47 -13.16
CA ALA A 31 -17.28 11.53 -13.32
C ALA A 31 -16.61 12.91 -13.36
N TYR A 32 -17.28 13.87 -13.97
CA TYR A 32 -16.83 15.26 -14.05
C TYR A 32 -18.00 16.22 -13.88
N TRP A 33 -17.71 17.45 -13.47
CA TRP A 33 -18.68 18.54 -13.41
C TRP A 33 -18.86 19.17 -14.79
N ASP A 34 -20.08 19.15 -15.33
CA ASP A 34 -20.47 19.88 -16.53
C ASP A 34 -21.15 21.19 -16.12
N ASN A 35 -20.69 22.33 -16.63
CA ASN A 35 -21.20 23.64 -16.23
C ASN A 35 -22.67 23.89 -16.59
N ILE A 36 -23.24 23.10 -17.52
CA ILE A 36 -24.63 23.22 -17.96
C ILE A 36 -25.49 22.14 -17.30
N LEU A 37 -24.99 20.90 -17.27
CA LEU A 37 -25.75 19.72 -16.88
C LEU A 37 -25.48 19.24 -15.44
N GLY A 38 -24.49 19.81 -14.77
CA GLY A 38 -24.03 19.35 -13.45
C GLY A 38 -23.15 18.09 -13.54
N PRO A 39 -23.10 17.25 -12.49
CA PRO A 39 -22.25 16.07 -12.47
C PRO A 39 -22.66 15.04 -13.52
N ARG A 40 -21.67 14.55 -14.29
CA ARG A 40 -21.86 13.55 -15.33
C ARG A 40 -20.88 12.41 -15.17
N VAL A 41 -21.37 11.17 -15.31
CA VAL A 41 -20.53 9.99 -15.38
C VAL A 41 -20.06 9.82 -16.82
N GLN A 42 -18.74 9.81 -17.02
CA GLN A 42 -18.12 9.59 -18.32
C GLN A 42 -17.88 8.10 -18.58
N HIS A 43 -17.49 7.35 -17.54
CA HIS A 43 -17.14 5.94 -17.69
C HIS A 43 -17.44 5.12 -16.45
N ILE A 44 -17.79 3.84 -16.65
CA ILE A 44 -18.06 2.85 -15.60
C ILE A 44 -17.21 1.60 -15.86
N TRP A 45 -16.44 1.19 -14.86
CA TRP A 45 -15.83 -0.14 -14.79
C TRP A 45 -16.67 -1.01 -13.87
N ALA A 46 -17.13 -2.17 -14.34
CA ALA A 46 -17.92 -3.10 -13.53
C ALA A 46 -17.40 -4.53 -13.68
N PRO A 47 -17.36 -5.35 -12.62
CA PRO A 47 -16.96 -6.74 -12.73
C PRO A 47 -17.95 -7.53 -13.59
N LYS A 48 -17.43 -8.39 -14.46
CA LYS A 48 -18.24 -9.24 -15.33
C LYS A 48 -18.89 -10.36 -14.52
N GLY A 49 -20.16 -10.67 -14.83
CA GLY A 49 -20.86 -11.83 -14.25
C GLY A 49 -21.65 -11.58 -12.95
N GLN A 50 -21.51 -10.42 -12.29
CA GLN A 50 -22.24 -10.08 -11.06
C GLN A 50 -23.55 -9.31 -11.31
N ARG A 51 -24.34 -9.74 -12.30
CA ARG A 51 -25.55 -9.01 -12.77
C ARG A 51 -26.63 -8.80 -11.70
N LEU A 52 -26.65 -9.61 -10.63
CA LEU A 52 -27.67 -9.56 -9.58
C LEU A 52 -27.42 -8.47 -8.51
N SER A 53 -26.22 -7.87 -8.48
CA SER A 53 -25.82 -6.86 -7.48
C SER A 53 -25.45 -5.51 -8.09
N LEU A 54 -25.63 -5.35 -9.42
CA LEU A 54 -25.22 -4.15 -10.12
C LEU A 54 -26.20 -3.00 -9.86
N LEU A 55 -25.67 -1.86 -9.43
CA LEU A 55 -26.40 -0.61 -9.41
C LEU A 55 -26.88 -0.28 -10.83
N SER A 56 -28.12 0.19 -10.94
CA SER A 56 -28.62 0.70 -12.22
C SER A 56 -27.85 1.94 -12.66
N ASP A 57 -27.77 2.21 -13.97
CA ASP A 57 -27.09 3.40 -14.49
C ASP A 57 -27.63 4.71 -13.87
N GLY A 58 -28.93 4.73 -13.50
CA GLY A 58 -29.55 5.84 -12.79
C GLY A 58 -29.06 6.00 -11.35
N GLU A 59 -28.82 4.90 -10.64
CA GLU A 59 -28.24 4.94 -9.29
C GLU A 59 -26.78 5.36 -9.33
N VAL A 60 -25.98 4.85 -10.28
CA VAL A 60 -24.59 5.27 -10.46
C VAL A 60 -24.50 6.78 -10.74
N THR A 61 -25.40 7.30 -11.58
CA THR A 61 -25.50 8.74 -11.85
C THR A 61 -25.89 9.53 -10.60
N PHE A 62 -26.85 9.02 -9.82
CA PHE A 62 -27.24 9.62 -8.54
C PHE A 62 -26.06 9.67 -7.55
N LEU A 63 -25.24 8.63 -7.49
CA LEU A 63 -24.06 8.60 -6.64
C LEU A 63 -23.01 9.64 -7.08
N ALA A 64 -22.76 9.77 -8.38
CA ALA A 64 -21.86 10.79 -8.91
C ALA A 64 -22.34 12.22 -8.58
N ASN A 65 -23.66 12.45 -8.63
CA ASN A 65 -24.26 13.71 -8.19
C ASN A 65 -23.97 14.00 -6.71
N HIS A 66 -24.12 12.99 -5.85
CA HIS A 66 -23.87 13.14 -4.42
C HIS A 66 -22.40 13.46 -4.10
N THR A 67 -21.46 12.93 -4.87
CA THR A 67 -20.02 13.19 -4.70
C THR A 67 -19.62 14.60 -5.13
N LEU A 68 -20.15 15.10 -6.26
CA LEU A 68 -19.65 16.32 -6.93
C LEU A 68 -20.47 17.60 -6.67
N ASN A 69 -21.75 17.51 -6.27
CA ASN A 69 -22.62 18.69 -6.10
C ASN A 69 -22.14 19.73 -5.07
N GLY A 70 -21.27 19.35 -4.14
CA GLY A 70 -20.67 20.25 -3.15
C GLY A 70 -19.35 20.91 -3.57
N GLU A 71 -18.80 20.55 -4.73
CA GLU A 71 -17.40 20.85 -5.09
C GLU A 71 -17.22 22.02 -6.07
N ILE A 72 -18.30 22.68 -6.46
CA ILE A 72 -18.33 23.72 -7.52
C ILE A 72 -17.41 24.92 -7.19
N LEU A 73 -17.23 25.21 -5.90
CA LEU A 73 -16.41 26.31 -5.40
C LEU A 73 -15.11 25.82 -4.75
N ARG A 74 -14.64 24.63 -5.10
CA ARG A 74 -13.45 24.04 -4.49
C ARG A 74 -12.23 24.95 -4.68
N SER A 75 -11.67 25.39 -3.55
CA SER A 75 -10.40 26.10 -3.47
C SER A 75 -9.34 25.15 -2.93
N ALA A 76 -8.90 24.21 -3.77
CA ALA A 76 -7.84 23.28 -3.42
C ALA A 76 -6.48 23.78 -3.93
N GLU A 77 -5.40 23.40 -3.25
CA GLU A 77 -4.05 23.67 -3.72
C GLU A 77 -3.84 23.01 -5.10
N SER A 78 -3.14 23.72 -5.99
CA SER A 78 -2.83 23.20 -7.33
C SER A 78 -2.10 21.87 -7.23
N GLY A 79 -2.77 20.78 -7.59
CA GLY A 79 -2.17 19.45 -7.49
C GLY A 79 -2.86 18.52 -6.49
N ALA A 80 -3.71 19.03 -5.60
CA ALA A 80 -4.37 18.24 -4.57
C ALA A 80 -5.36 17.21 -5.13
N VAL A 81 -5.45 16.07 -4.43
CA VAL A 81 -6.46 15.04 -4.65
C VAL A 81 -7.11 14.77 -3.30
N ASP A 82 -8.36 15.20 -3.16
CA ASP A 82 -9.10 15.08 -1.90
C ASP A 82 -9.84 13.74 -1.88
N VAL A 83 -9.87 13.10 -0.73
CA VAL A 83 -10.50 11.80 -0.56
C VAL A 83 -11.76 12.00 0.28
N LYS A 84 -12.89 11.55 -0.24
CA LYS A 84 -14.16 11.49 0.50
C LYS A 84 -14.59 10.04 0.66
N PHE A 85 -15.04 9.71 1.86
CA PHE A 85 -15.55 8.40 2.22
C PHE A 85 -17.01 8.55 2.65
N PHE A 86 -17.92 7.96 1.88
CA PHE A 86 -19.36 8.01 2.15
C PHE A 86 -19.89 6.63 2.51
N VAL A 87 -20.75 6.57 3.52
CA VAL A 87 -21.56 5.39 3.83
C VAL A 87 -23.01 5.76 3.59
N LEU A 88 -23.60 5.25 2.51
CA LEU A 88 -24.98 5.52 2.13
C LEU A 88 -25.86 4.35 2.52
N ALA A 89 -26.30 4.36 3.78
CA ALA A 89 -27.09 3.27 4.36
C ALA A 89 -28.41 2.99 3.61
N GLU A 90 -29.07 4.04 3.11
CA GLU A 90 -30.31 3.92 2.33
C GLU A 90 -30.14 3.12 1.04
N LYS A 91 -28.92 3.10 0.49
CA LYS A 91 -28.56 2.37 -0.72
C LYS A 91 -27.71 1.14 -0.44
N GLY A 92 -27.35 0.89 0.81
CA GLY A 92 -26.53 -0.23 1.22
C GLY A 92 -25.14 -0.22 0.56
N VAL A 93 -24.55 0.95 0.30
CA VAL A 93 -23.25 1.09 -0.35
C VAL A 93 -22.30 2.00 0.40
N ILE A 94 -21.00 1.79 0.16
CA ILE A 94 -19.90 2.65 0.56
C ILE A 94 -19.26 3.20 -0.71
N ILE A 95 -18.86 4.46 -0.67
CA ILE A 95 -18.24 5.14 -1.80
C ILE A 95 -16.96 5.78 -1.32
N VAL A 96 -15.86 5.43 -1.98
CA VAL A 96 -14.58 6.12 -1.83
C VAL A 96 -14.34 6.93 -3.08
N SER A 97 -14.42 8.26 -2.96
CA SER A 97 -14.27 9.19 -4.07
C SER A 97 -12.99 10.00 -3.91
N LEU A 98 -12.14 9.97 -4.94
CA LEU A 98 -11.00 10.86 -5.08
C LEU A 98 -11.38 11.98 -6.04
N ILE A 99 -11.41 13.19 -5.50
CA ILE A 99 -11.86 14.39 -6.21
C ILE A 99 -10.62 15.21 -6.56
N PHE A 100 -10.52 15.68 -7.80
CA PHE A 100 -9.36 16.41 -8.29
C PHE A 100 -9.73 17.32 -9.46
N ASP A 101 -8.88 18.30 -9.74
CA ASP A 101 -9.04 19.16 -10.91
C ASP A 101 -8.36 18.55 -12.14
N GLY A 102 -9.12 18.42 -13.22
CA GLY A 102 -8.66 17.91 -14.51
C GLY A 102 -8.96 18.88 -15.64
N GLU A 103 -8.41 18.61 -16.82
CA GLU A 103 -8.67 19.35 -18.05
C GLU A 103 -9.33 18.42 -19.07
N LEU A 104 -10.63 18.61 -19.32
CA LEU A 104 -11.40 17.81 -20.29
C LEU A 104 -11.73 18.71 -21.46
N ASN A 105 -11.33 18.31 -22.67
CA ASN A 105 -11.57 19.06 -23.90
C ASN A 105 -11.10 20.53 -23.85
N GLY A 106 -10.02 20.82 -23.12
CA GLY A 106 -9.47 22.18 -22.94
C GLY A 106 -10.18 23.02 -21.86
N GLU A 107 -11.20 22.47 -21.20
CA GLU A 107 -11.87 23.13 -20.08
C GLU A 107 -11.43 22.53 -18.74
N LYS A 108 -11.20 23.41 -17.77
CA LYS A 108 -10.93 22.97 -16.38
C LYS A 108 -12.22 22.47 -15.75
N ASN A 109 -12.19 21.23 -15.30
CA ASN A 109 -13.34 20.55 -14.73
C ASN A 109 -12.96 19.87 -13.42
N THR A 110 -13.85 19.95 -12.44
CA THR A 110 -13.73 19.14 -11.23
C THR A 110 -14.14 17.70 -11.56
N CYS A 111 -13.23 16.78 -11.32
CA CYS A 111 -13.38 15.37 -11.64
C CYS A 111 -13.44 14.53 -10.35
N ALA A 112 -14.10 13.39 -10.42
CA ALA A 112 -14.13 12.40 -9.35
C ALA A 112 -13.92 10.98 -9.91
N LEU A 113 -12.97 10.26 -9.32
CA LEU A 113 -12.85 8.82 -9.46
C LEU A 113 -13.40 8.16 -8.21
N SER A 114 -14.41 7.29 -8.36
CA SER A 114 -15.04 6.62 -7.22
C SER A 114 -14.94 5.11 -7.32
N ILE A 115 -14.67 4.44 -6.20
CA ILE A 115 -14.87 3.00 -6.02
C ILE A 115 -16.12 2.82 -5.16
N ILE A 116 -17.03 1.96 -5.62
CA ILE A 116 -18.31 1.68 -4.96
C ILE A 116 -18.31 0.22 -4.50
N LEU A 117 -18.56 0.01 -3.21
CA LEU A 117 -18.64 -1.31 -2.57
C LEU A 117 -19.98 -1.46 -1.84
N PRO A 118 -20.46 -2.69 -1.58
CA PRO A 118 -21.59 -2.91 -0.68
C PRO A 118 -21.23 -2.48 0.75
N GLN A 119 -22.20 -1.99 1.50
CA GLN A 119 -22.01 -1.62 2.91
C GLN A 119 -21.60 -2.80 3.79
N SER A 120 -21.99 -4.02 3.43
CA SER A 120 -21.55 -5.25 4.09
C SER A 120 -20.04 -5.46 4.06
N GLU A 121 -19.33 -4.81 3.13
CA GLU A 121 -17.88 -4.92 2.96
C GLU A 121 -17.08 -3.85 3.72
N LEU A 122 -17.72 -3.05 4.59
CA LEU A 122 -17.07 -1.96 5.31
C LEU A 122 -15.85 -2.42 6.12
N SER A 123 -16.04 -3.42 6.98
CA SER A 123 -14.98 -3.92 7.87
C SER A 123 -13.83 -4.58 7.11
N PHE A 124 -14.14 -5.17 5.95
CA PHE A 124 -13.16 -5.75 5.03
C PHE A 124 -12.33 -4.66 4.33
N TYR A 125 -12.98 -3.59 3.86
CA TYR A 125 -12.32 -2.56 3.08
C TYR A 125 -11.46 -1.59 3.92
N LEU A 126 -11.88 -1.28 5.16
CA LEU A 126 -11.20 -0.26 5.99
C LEU A 126 -9.68 -0.46 6.14
N PRO A 127 -9.15 -1.68 6.43
CA PRO A 127 -7.71 -1.90 6.46
C PRO A 127 -7.02 -1.58 5.12
N LEU A 128 -7.67 -1.92 4.00
CA LEU A 128 -7.16 -1.75 2.63
C LEU A 128 -7.37 -0.34 2.06
N HIS A 129 -8.03 0.55 2.80
CA HIS A 129 -8.39 1.88 2.34
C HIS A 129 -7.18 2.70 1.90
N SER A 130 -6.14 2.77 2.74
CA SER A 130 -4.92 3.52 2.43
C SER A 130 -4.20 2.96 1.20
N VAL A 131 -4.15 1.62 1.08
CA VAL A 131 -3.56 0.92 -0.06
C VAL A 131 -4.26 1.33 -1.37
N CYS A 132 -5.59 1.28 -1.39
CA CYS A 132 -6.36 1.67 -2.58
C CYS A 132 -6.21 3.16 -2.89
N VAL A 133 -6.32 4.02 -1.87
CA VAL A 133 -6.28 5.48 -2.03
C VAL A 133 -4.94 5.96 -2.56
N GLU A 134 -3.81 5.48 -2.01
CA GLU A 134 -2.50 5.95 -2.45
C GLU A 134 -2.18 5.51 -3.89
N ARG A 135 -2.57 4.28 -4.26
CA ARG A 135 -2.49 3.79 -5.65
C ARG A 135 -3.33 4.65 -6.59
N LEU A 136 -4.57 4.96 -6.20
CA LEU A 136 -5.45 5.82 -6.98
C LEU A 136 -4.97 7.28 -7.07
N LYS A 137 -4.40 7.84 -6.00
CA LYS A 137 -3.79 9.18 -6.05
C LYS A 137 -2.66 9.22 -7.06
N HIS A 138 -1.81 8.19 -7.11
CA HIS A 138 -0.70 8.12 -8.07
C HIS A 138 -1.20 8.07 -9.51
N ILE A 139 -2.18 7.19 -9.81
CA ILE A 139 -2.70 7.10 -11.18
C ILE A 139 -3.47 8.37 -11.60
N ILE A 140 -4.15 9.04 -10.67
CA ILE A 140 -4.78 10.34 -10.93
C ILE A 140 -3.74 11.40 -11.31
N ARG A 141 -2.57 11.45 -10.65
CA ARG A 141 -1.50 12.38 -11.03
C ARG A 141 -1.02 12.14 -12.47
N LYS A 142 -0.85 10.87 -12.87
CA LYS A 142 -0.53 10.51 -14.27
C LYS A 142 -1.67 10.86 -15.22
N GLY A 143 -2.91 10.57 -14.83
CA GLY A 143 -4.12 10.88 -15.58
C GLY A 143 -4.29 12.38 -15.85
N ARG A 144 -4.00 13.23 -14.86
CA ARG A 144 -4.07 14.70 -15.00
C ARG A 144 -3.07 15.24 -16.02
N ILE A 145 -1.85 14.69 -16.06
CA ILE A 145 -0.87 15.03 -17.10
C ILE A 145 -1.42 14.64 -18.47
N CYS A 146 -2.02 13.46 -18.59
CA CYS A 146 -2.62 12.99 -19.85
C CYS A 146 -3.77 13.90 -20.30
N MET A 147 -4.66 14.27 -19.38
CA MET A 147 -5.77 15.21 -19.60
C MET A 147 -5.30 16.57 -20.14
N GLN A 148 -4.30 17.18 -19.49
CA GLN A 148 -3.72 18.47 -19.90
C GLN A 148 -3.09 18.43 -21.30
N LYS A 149 -2.74 17.24 -21.78
CA LYS A 149 -2.14 16.99 -23.09
C LYS A 149 -3.15 16.52 -24.14
N GLY A 150 -4.43 16.41 -23.77
CA GLY A 150 -5.51 15.98 -24.66
C GLY A 150 -5.63 14.46 -24.84
N TYR A 151 -4.89 13.65 -24.07
CA TYR A 151 -5.02 12.20 -24.10
C TYR A 151 -6.20 11.71 -23.26
N ASN A 152 -6.77 10.57 -23.66
CA ASN A 152 -7.88 9.95 -22.94
C ASN A 152 -7.43 9.40 -21.58
N ILE A 153 -7.98 9.95 -20.49
CA ILE A 153 -7.70 9.52 -19.12
C ILE A 153 -8.20 8.09 -18.81
N ILE A 154 -9.21 7.60 -19.53
CA ILE A 154 -9.86 6.32 -19.22
C ILE A 154 -8.88 5.14 -19.33
N SER A 155 -7.97 5.12 -20.31
CA SER A 155 -6.97 4.05 -20.43
C SER A 155 -5.99 4.05 -19.26
N VAL A 156 -5.54 5.24 -18.85
CA VAL A 156 -4.64 5.43 -17.71
C VAL A 156 -5.31 5.00 -16.42
N LEU A 157 -6.57 5.36 -16.19
CA LEU A 157 -7.29 4.91 -15.00
C LEU A 157 -7.56 3.41 -15.02
N SER A 158 -7.86 2.84 -16.19
CA SER A 158 -8.10 1.40 -16.36
C SER A 158 -6.89 0.58 -15.94
N SER A 159 -5.66 1.08 -16.18
CA SER A 159 -4.43 0.35 -15.81
C SER A 159 -4.24 0.18 -14.30
N GLU A 160 -4.98 0.90 -13.47
CA GLU A 160 -4.91 0.80 -12.00
C GLU A 160 -6.22 0.29 -11.37
N ILE A 161 -7.37 0.64 -11.96
CA ILE A 161 -8.68 0.18 -11.46
C ILE A 161 -8.81 -1.34 -11.57
N VAL A 162 -8.36 -1.93 -12.68
CA VAL A 162 -8.41 -3.38 -12.88
C VAL A 162 -7.54 -4.11 -11.85
N PRO A 163 -6.25 -3.75 -11.65
CA PRO A 163 -5.45 -4.31 -10.56
C PRO A 163 -6.03 -4.11 -9.15
N ILE A 164 -6.72 -2.99 -8.86
CA ILE A 164 -7.39 -2.82 -7.56
C ILE A 164 -8.58 -3.77 -7.39
N MET A 165 -9.36 -4.01 -8.44
CA MET A 165 -10.44 -5.00 -8.41
C MET A 165 -9.89 -6.41 -8.20
N GLU A 166 -8.80 -6.77 -8.87
CA GLU A 166 -8.08 -8.03 -8.69
C GLU A 166 -7.52 -8.16 -7.25
N LEU A 167 -6.88 -7.10 -6.74
CA LEU A 167 -6.37 -7.04 -5.38
C LEU A 167 -7.49 -7.30 -4.36
N LEU A 168 -8.58 -6.53 -4.40
CA LEU A 168 -9.67 -6.68 -3.43
C LEU A 168 -10.32 -8.06 -3.52
N THR A 169 -10.41 -8.63 -4.72
CA THR A 169 -10.90 -10.01 -4.91
C THR A 169 -9.96 -11.02 -4.26
N SER A 170 -8.66 -10.91 -4.49
CA SER A 170 -7.66 -11.79 -3.89
C SER A 170 -7.64 -11.69 -2.35
N MET A 171 -7.76 -10.49 -1.80
CA MET A 171 -7.77 -10.26 -0.34
C MET A 171 -9.00 -10.85 0.32
N LYS A 172 -10.14 -10.95 -0.39
CA LYS A 172 -11.35 -11.55 0.18
C LYS A 172 -11.17 -13.05 0.50
N LYS A 173 -10.31 -13.74 -0.27
CA LYS A 173 -10.13 -15.19 -0.20
C LYS A 173 -8.79 -15.61 0.43
N HIS A 174 -7.75 -14.81 0.24
CA HIS A 174 -6.37 -15.14 0.64
C HIS A 174 -5.75 -14.14 1.62
N SER A 175 -6.54 -13.24 2.21
CA SER A 175 -6.05 -12.42 3.32
C SER A 175 -5.64 -13.30 4.50
N VAL A 176 -4.62 -12.86 5.23
CA VAL A 176 -4.24 -13.50 6.48
C VAL A 176 -5.35 -13.25 7.51
N PRO A 177 -5.75 -14.29 8.28
CA PRO A 177 -6.77 -14.14 9.31
C PRO A 177 -6.33 -13.18 10.42
N GLU A 178 -7.31 -12.62 11.12
CA GLU A 178 -7.05 -11.69 12.24
C GLU A 178 -6.24 -12.37 13.36
N GLU A 179 -6.61 -13.61 13.68
CA GLU A 179 -5.91 -14.49 14.60
C GLU A 179 -5.11 -15.51 13.79
N VAL A 180 -3.79 -15.57 14.03
CA VAL A 180 -2.88 -16.55 13.44
C VAL A 180 -2.59 -17.59 14.51
N ASP A 181 -2.95 -18.87 14.26
CA ASP A 181 -2.57 -19.95 15.17
C ASP A 181 -1.05 -20.18 15.06
N LEU A 182 -0.37 -20.21 16.20
CA LEU A 182 1.06 -20.44 16.28
C LEU A 182 1.44 -21.79 15.66
N LYS A 183 0.52 -22.78 15.68
CA LYS A 183 0.70 -24.12 15.08
C LYS A 183 1.01 -24.10 13.58
N ASP A 184 0.51 -23.09 12.87
CA ASP A 184 0.69 -22.95 11.42
C ASP A 184 1.98 -22.20 11.07
N THR A 185 2.84 -21.94 12.06
CA THR A 185 4.05 -21.12 11.93
C THR A 185 5.30 -21.92 12.28
N VAL A 186 6.48 -21.38 11.93
CA VAL A 186 7.78 -21.97 12.31
C VAL A 186 7.98 -21.97 13.83
N LEU A 187 7.33 -21.05 14.56
CA LEU A 187 7.45 -20.99 16.01
C LEU A 187 6.81 -22.18 16.74
N ASN A 188 6.07 -23.07 16.07
CA ASN A 188 5.59 -24.31 16.68
C ASN A 188 6.50 -25.52 16.44
N ASP A 189 7.55 -25.38 15.62
CA ASP A 189 8.45 -26.48 15.34
C ASP A 189 9.23 -26.86 16.61
N ASP A 190 9.45 -28.15 16.85
CA ASP A 190 10.06 -28.65 18.10
C ASP A 190 11.46 -28.07 18.32
N ASP A 191 12.20 -27.87 17.24
CA ASP A 191 13.51 -27.26 17.20
C ASP A 191 13.59 -26.26 16.05
N ILE A 192 14.45 -25.25 16.18
CA ILE A 192 14.73 -24.28 15.13
C ILE A 192 15.48 -24.91 13.95
N GLY A 193 16.05 -26.10 14.13
CA GLY A 193 16.78 -26.82 13.11
C GLY A 193 18.29 -26.53 13.16
N ASP A 194 18.97 -26.65 12.02
CA ASP A 194 20.40 -26.39 11.95
C ASP A 194 20.73 -24.88 12.07
N SER A 195 22.02 -24.56 12.24
CA SER A 195 22.47 -23.17 12.38
C SER A 195 22.17 -22.30 11.16
N CYS A 196 21.96 -22.89 9.98
CA CYS A 196 21.57 -22.18 8.76
C CYS A 196 20.10 -21.74 8.83
N HIS A 197 19.22 -22.63 9.31
CA HIS A 197 17.81 -22.31 9.50
C HIS A 197 17.60 -21.27 10.62
N GLU A 198 18.38 -21.37 11.70
CA GLU A 198 18.38 -20.38 12.78
C GLU A 198 18.79 -18.99 12.28
N ASP A 199 19.92 -18.88 11.58
CA ASP A 199 20.40 -17.61 11.03
C ASP A 199 19.42 -17.04 9.99
N PHE A 200 18.79 -17.89 9.18
CA PHE A 200 17.75 -17.48 8.24
C PHE A 200 16.52 -16.91 8.96
N LEU A 201 15.98 -17.61 9.96
CA LEU A 201 14.80 -17.18 10.69
C LEU A 201 15.07 -15.88 11.46
N HIS A 202 16.25 -15.78 12.08
CA HIS A 202 16.70 -14.54 12.74
C HIS A 202 16.73 -13.38 11.76
N LYS A 203 17.43 -13.52 10.63
CA LYS A 203 17.49 -12.47 9.60
C LYS A 203 16.12 -12.11 9.06
N ALA A 204 15.24 -13.08 8.83
CA ALA A 204 13.89 -12.85 8.31
C ALA A 204 13.06 -11.99 9.27
N ILE A 205 13.00 -12.35 10.55
CA ILE A 205 12.22 -11.62 11.56
C ILE A 205 12.85 -10.24 11.81
N SER A 206 14.17 -10.17 11.97
CA SER A 206 14.87 -8.90 12.21
C SER A 206 14.68 -7.92 11.06
N SER A 207 14.89 -8.39 9.82
CA SER A 207 14.73 -7.55 8.64
C SER A 207 13.28 -7.10 8.49
N HIS A 208 12.30 -7.98 8.70
CA HIS A 208 10.87 -7.67 8.68
C HIS A 208 10.52 -6.55 9.68
N LEU A 209 11.00 -6.65 10.92
CA LEU A 209 10.75 -5.64 11.94
C LEU A 209 11.43 -4.30 11.61
N GLN A 210 12.65 -4.34 11.05
CA GLN A 210 13.38 -3.14 10.62
C GLN A 210 12.76 -2.47 9.38
N THR A 211 12.05 -3.21 8.53
CA THR A 211 11.31 -2.69 7.35
C THR A 211 9.84 -2.40 7.65
N CYS A 212 9.54 -1.96 8.87
CA CYS A 212 8.18 -1.57 9.29
C CYS A 212 7.13 -2.67 9.14
N GLY A 213 7.54 -3.94 9.15
CA GLY A 213 6.66 -5.10 8.99
C GLY A 213 6.27 -5.39 7.53
N CYS A 214 6.97 -4.80 6.55
CA CYS A 214 6.70 -5.02 5.13
C CYS A 214 7.65 -6.08 4.55
N SER A 215 7.11 -7.17 4.00
CA SER A 215 7.90 -8.28 3.47
C SER A 215 7.23 -8.99 2.30
N MET A 216 8.07 -9.45 1.38
CA MET A 216 7.68 -10.29 0.26
C MET A 216 8.43 -11.61 0.40
N VAL A 217 7.66 -12.68 0.55
CA VAL A 217 8.15 -14.05 0.74
C VAL A 217 7.97 -14.80 -0.57
N VAL A 218 9.08 -15.26 -1.16
CA VAL A 218 9.13 -15.90 -2.47
C VAL A 218 9.65 -17.32 -2.32
N GLY A 219 9.04 -18.26 -3.03
CA GLY A 219 9.51 -19.65 -3.07
C GLY A 219 8.77 -20.49 -4.11
N SER A 220 9.22 -21.73 -4.28
CA SER A 220 8.61 -22.67 -5.24
C SER A 220 7.50 -23.53 -4.61
N ASN A 221 7.44 -23.60 -3.28
CA ASN A 221 6.46 -24.40 -2.55
C ASN A 221 5.49 -23.49 -1.77
N PRO A 222 4.17 -23.58 -2.03
CA PRO A 222 3.18 -22.70 -1.40
C PRO A 222 3.06 -22.91 0.12
N ASP A 223 3.21 -24.14 0.61
CA ASP A 223 3.11 -24.43 2.04
C ASP A 223 4.29 -23.79 2.80
N LYS A 224 5.51 -23.87 2.25
CA LYS A 224 6.69 -23.22 2.85
C LYS A 224 6.56 -21.70 2.84
N VAL A 225 6.11 -21.13 1.73
CA VAL A 225 5.89 -19.68 1.61
C VAL A 225 4.84 -19.23 2.62
N ASN A 226 3.69 -19.90 2.67
CA ASN A 226 2.61 -19.55 3.60
C ASN A 226 3.02 -19.73 5.06
N LYS A 227 3.79 -20.76 5.41
CA LYS A 227 4.31 -20.93 6.78
C LYS A 227 5.18 -19.76 7.21
N ILE A 228 6.05 -19.24 6.33
CA ILE A 228 6.86 -18.05 6.62
C ILE A 228 6.02 -16.77 6.65
N VAL A 229 5.06 -16.61 5.73
CA VAL A 229 4.12 -15.47 5.75
C VAL A 229 3.36 -15.41 7.09
N LEU A 230 2.80 -16.52 7.54
CA LEU A 230 2.09 -16.61 8.81
C LEU A 230 3.03 -16.35 10.00
N THR A 231 4.26 -16.87 9.94
CA THR A 231 5.29 -16.64 10.97
C THR A 231 5.61 -15.14 11.12
N LEU A 232 5.80 -14.41 10.01
CA LEU A 232 6.06 -12.97 10.06
C LEU A 232 4.82 -12.18 10.52
N CYS A 233 3.62 -12.61 10.12
CA CYS A 233 2.37 -11.98 10.53
C CYS A 233 2.10 -12.05 12.04
N LEU A 234 2.76 -12.95 12.78
CA LEU A 234 2.71 -12.97 14.25
C LEU A 234 3.22 -11.65 14.86
N PHE A 235 4.14 -10.96 14.18
CA PHE A 235 4.73 -9.69 14.62
C PHE A 235 3.95 -8.44 14.17
N LEU A 236 2.82 -8.64 13.49
CA LEU A 236 1.93 -7.58 13.04
C LEU A 236 0.71 -7.43 13.95
N THR A 237 0.11 -6.23 13.93
CA THR A 237 -1.19 -6.00 14.57
C THR A 237 -2.32 -6.70 13.79
N PRO A 238 -3.48 -6.97 14.43
CA PRO A 238 -4.63 -7.58 13.75
C PRO A 238 -5.09 -6.83 12.48
N VAL A 239 -4.99 -5.49 12.47
CA VAL A 239 -5.34 -4.66 11.31
C VAL A 239 -4.34 -4.82 10.17
N GLU A 240 -3.05 -4.91 10.49
CA GLU A 240 -1.97 -5.08 9.50
C GLU A 240 -1.97 -6.49 8.88
N ARG A 241 -2.39 -7.51 9.66
CA ARG A 241 -2.63 -8.86 9.14
C ARG A 241 -3.71 -8.88 8.07
N LYS A 242 -4.80 -8.12 8.26
CA LYS A 242 -5.84 -7.95 7.22
C LYS A 242 -5.34 -7.25 5.95
N CYS A 243 -4.17 -6.61 6.02
CA CYS A 243 -3.44 -6.05 4.88
C CYS A 243 -2.26 -6.92 4.44
N SER A 244 -2.31 -8.23 4.74
CA SER A 244 -1.32 -9.22 4.31
C SER A 244 -2.02 -10.36 3.56
N ARG A 245 -1.30 -11.02 2.64
CA ARG A 245 -1.87 -12.02 1.73
C ARG A 245 -1.01 -13.28 1.66
N LEU A 246 -1.67 -14.43 1.80
CA LEU A 246 -1.09 -15.75 1.55
C LEU A 246 -0.86 -15.96 0.05
N CYS A 247 0.09 -16.82 -0.33
CA CYS A 247 0.29 -17.16 -1.73
C CYS A 247 -0.86 -18.03 -2.28
N HIS A 248 -1.18 -17.85 -3.55
CA HIS A 248 -2.04 -18.76 -4.28
C HIS A 248 -1.24 -19.99 -4.76
N PRO A 249 -1.76 -21.23 -4.65
CA PRO A 249 -1.08 -22.43 -5.13
C PRO A 249 -0.72 -22.38 -6.63
N ASP A 250 -1.55 -21.72 -7.43
CA ASP A 250 -1.33 -21.61 -8.90
C ASP A 250 -0.35 -20.48 -9.28
N GLY A 251 0.17 -19.72 -8.32
CA GLY A 251 1.18 -18.67 -8.56
C GLY A 251 0.68 -17.46 -9.37
N SER A 252 -0.64 -17.26 -9.47
CA SER A 252 -1.24 -16.18 -10.26
C SER A 252 -1.03 -14.78 -9.67
N PHE A 253 -0.73 -14.69 -8.38
CA PHE A 253 -0.59 -13.40 -7.70
C PHE A 253 0.71 -12.70 -8.06
N LYS A 254 0.58 -11.40 -8.33
CA LYS A 254 1.69 -10.45 -8.48
C LYS A 254 1.89 -9.67 -7.19
N TYR A 255 3.04 -9.02 -7.06
CA TYR A 255 3.25 -8.10 -5.94
C TYR A 255 2.29 -6.91 -6.02
N ASP A 256 1.60 -6.65 -4.92
CA ASP A 256 0.72 -5.50 -4.76
C ASP A 256 1.35 -4.46 -3.84
N THR A 257 1.50 -3.24 -4.33
CA THR A 257 2.02 -2.12 -3.54
C THR A 257 1.14 -1.85 -2.33
N GLY A 258 1.75 -1.74 -1.15
CA GLY A 258 1.08 -1.31 0.08
C GLY A 258 0.58 -2.41 1.02
N LEU A 259 0.62 -3.69 0.63
CA LEU A 259 0.39 -4.78 1.60
C LEU A 259 1.62 -4.96 2.51
N PHE A 260 1.38 -5.43 3.75
CA PHE A 260 2.44 -5.68 4.73
C PHE A 260 3.22 -6.95 4.38
N VAL A 261 2.61 -8.13 4.48
CA VAL A 261 3.28 -9.38 4.12
C VAL A 261 2.58 -10.04 2.94
N GLN A 262 3.34 -10.47 1.94
CA GLN A 262 2.81 -11.13 0.75
C GLN A 262 3.60 -12.39 0.42
N GLY A 263 2.90 -13.50 0.24
CA GLY A 263 3.46 -14.72 -0.35
C GLY A 263 3.33 -14.71 -1.88
N LEU A 264 4.42 -14.96 -2.59
CA LEU A 264 4.47 -15.07 -4.04
C LEU A 264 5.21 -16.34 -4.45
N LEU A 265 4.77 -16.97 -5.54
CA LEU A 265 5.45 -18.16 -6.07
C LEU A 265 6.43 -17.79 -7.18
N LYS A 266 7.50 -18.55 -7.29
CA LYS A 266 8.38 -18.54 -8.46
C LYS A 266 7.64 -19.15 -9.65
N ASP A 267 8.04 -18.74 -10.85
CA ASP A 267 7.52 -19.33 -12.07
C ASP A 267 8.00 -20.79 -12.25
N SER A 268 7.49 -21.48 -13.27
CA SER A 268 7.85 -22.86 -13.56
C SER A 268 9.34 -23.07 -13.89
N THR A 269 10.09 -22.00 -14.17
CA THR A 269 11.55 -22.05 -14.39
C THR A 269 12.35 -21.86 -13.10
N GLY A 270 11.67 -21.64 -11.97
CA GLY A 270 12.29 -21.28 -10.70
C GLY A 270 12.76 -19.83 -10.65
N SER A 271 12.27 -18.98 -11.55
CA SER A 271 12.62 -17.56 -11.62
C SER A 271 11.54 -16.72 -10.94
N PHE A 272 11.94 -15.52 -10.48
CA PHE A 272 11.02 -14.53 -9.95
C PHE A 272 11.38 -13.15 -10.50
N VAL A 273 10.41 -12.50 -11.13
CA VAL A 273 10.60 -11.15 -11.67
C VAL A 273 10.32 -10.14 -10.56
N LEU A 274 11.38 -9.51 -10.07
CA LEU A 274 11.27 -8.51 -9.01
C LEU A 274 10.53 -7.25 -9.52
N PRO A 275 9.40 -6.86 -8.91
CA PRO A 275 8.59 -5.73 -9.38
C PRO A 275 9.12 -4.41 -8.80
N TYR A 276 10.29 -3.98 -9.28
CA TYR A 276 11.03 -2.83 -8.76
C TYR A 276 10.18 -1.55 -8.62
N ARG A 277 9.32 -1.25 -9.60
CA ARG A 277 8.48 -0.05 -9.57
C ARG A 277 7.45 -0.11 -8.44
N GLN A 278 6.73 -1.22 -8.37
CA GLN A 278 5.69 -1.43 -7.37
C GLN A 278 6.27 -1.42 -5.96
N VAL A 279 7.47 -2.00 -5.78
CA VAL A 279 8.19 -1.98 -4.50
C VAL A 279 8.59 -0.56 -4.11
N LEU A 280 9.10 0.25 -5.04
CA LEU A 280 9.42 1.66 -4.77
C LEU A 280 8.19 2.52 -4.45
N TYR A 281 7.03 2.18 -5.01
CA TYR A 281 5.76 2.86 -4.69
C TYR A 281 5.19 2.49 -3.32
N SER A 282 5.70 1.47 -2.64
CA SER A 282 5.21 1.07 -1.33
C SER A 282 5.49 2.15 -0.28
N PRO A 283 4.57 2.40 0.68
CA PRO A 283 4.75 3.45 1.69
C PRO A 283 5.96 3.18 2.61
N TYR A 284 6.29 1.91 2.81
CA TYR A 284 7.40 1.47 3.63
C TYR A 284 8.41 0.64 2.81
N PRO A 285 9.68 0.59 3.22
CA PRO A 285 10.66 -0.32 2.64
C PRO A 285 10.21 -1.77 2.79
N THR A 286 10.65 -2.66 1.90
CA THR A 286 10.25 -4.07 1.89
C THR A 286 11.47 -4.97 2.14
N THR A 287 11.28 -6.06 2.88
CA THR A 287 12.23 -7.18 2.94
C THR A 287 11.89 -8.22 1.87
N HIS A 288 12.89 -8.66 1.10
CA HIS A 288 12.78 -9.77 0.16
C HIS A 288 13.32 -11.05 0.82
N ILE A 289 12.47 -12.05 0.99
CA ILE A 289 12.80 -13.34 1.62
C ILE A 289 12.61 -14.43 0.58
N ASP A 290 13.67 -15.16 0.25
CA ASP A 290 13.61 -16.34 -0.62
C ASP A 290 13.78 -17.61 0.22
N VAL A 291 12.71 -18.40 0.31
CA VAL A 291 12.65 -19.60 1.16
C VAL A 291 13.25 -20.85 0.50
N ASP A 292 13.56 -20.82 -0.80
CA ASP A 292 14.19 -21.97 -1.45
C ASP A 292 15.71 -21.96 -1.24
N ILE A 293 16.30 -20.77 -1.20
CA ILE A 293 17.74 -20.56 -1.01
C ILE A 293 18.11 -19.94 0.34
N ASN A 294 17.12 -19.75 1.24
CA ASN A 294 17.27 -19.16 2.56
C ASN A 294 18.00 -17.81 2.55
N THR A 295 17.63 -16.92 1.62
CA THR A 295 18.23 -15.58 1.54
C THR A 295 17.27 -14.50 2.01
N VAL A 296 17.82 -13.50 2.69
CA VAL A 296 17.08 -12.34 3.17
C VAL A 296 17.81 -11.09 2.68
N LYS A 297 17.13 -10.28 1.89
CA LYS A 297 17.61 -8.97 1.43
C LYS A 297 16.66 -7.88 1.88
N GLN A 298 17.19 -6.70 2.13
CA GLN A 298 16.47 -5.60 2.73
C GLN A 298 16.60 -4.34 1.88
N MET A 299 15.53 -3.56 1.80
CA MET A 299 15.59 -2.19 1.32
C MET A 299 16.22 -1.24 2.33
N PRO A 300 16.70 -0.06 1.92
CA PRO A 300 17.26 0.91 2.85
C PRO A 300 16.21 1.39 3.89
N PRO A 301 16.65 2.03 4.99
CA PRO A 301 15.77 2.55 6.03
C PRO A 301 14.67 3.49 5.50
N CYS A 302 13.61 3.66 6.28
CA CYS A 302 12.37 4.32 5.83
C CYS A 302 12.57 5.74 5.27
N HIS A 303 13.45 6.55 5.86
CA HIS A 303 13.73 7.91 5.36
C HIS A 303 14.41 7.92 3.98
N GLU A 304 15.35 7.00 3.75
CA GLU A 304 16.01 6.86 2.45
C GLU A 304 15.02 6.32 1.41
N HIS A 305 14.25 5.28 1.77
CA HIS A 305 13.18 4.76 0.92
C HIS A 305 12.18 5.85 0.51
N THR A 306 11.69 6.63 1.46
CA THR A 306 10.76 7.76 1.20
C THR A 306 11.38 8.80 0.26
N TYR A 307 12.67 9.11 0.46
CA TYR A 307 13.40 10.01 -0.42
C TYR A 307 13.52 9.46 -1.85
N TYR A 308 13.93 8.20 -2.00
CA TYR A 308 14.06 7.54 -3.30
C TYR A 308 12.73 7.39 -4.01
N GLN A 309 11.68 7.00 -3.29
CA GLN A 309 10.31 6.94 -3.78
C GLN A 309 9.86 8.27 -4.38
N ARG A 310 10.03 9.39 -3.66
CA ARG A 310 9.63 10.72 -4.16
C ARG A 310 10.43 11.14 -5.37
N ARG A 311 11.73 10.91 -5.34
CA ARG A 311 12.62 11.18 -6.48
C ARG A 311 12.16 10.40 -7.70
N TYR A 312 11.83 9.13 -7.52
CA TYR A 312 11.36 8.24 -8.57
C TYR A 312 10.01 8.68 -9.13
N MET A 313 8.98 8.87 -8.29
CA MET A 313 7.66 9.34 -8.71
C MET A 313 7.75 10.69 -9.45
N ARG A 314 8.58 11.62 -8.96
CA ARG A 314 8.78 12.92 -9.63
C ARG A 314 9.46 12.76 -10.98
N ALA A 315 10.45 11.88 -11.09
CA ALA A 315 11.12 11.60 -12.36
C ALA A 315 10.16 10.95 -13.36
N GLU A 316 9.33 9.99 -12.94
CA GLU A 316 8.30 9.36 -13.76
C GLU A 316 7.30 10.40 -14.31
N LEU A 317 6.74 11.24 -13.44
CA LEU A 317 5.81 12.30 -13.86
C LEU A 317 6.47 13.33 -14.79
N SER A 318 7.74 13.67 -14.54
CA SER A 318 8.49 14.60 -15.41
C SER A 318 8.79 13.99 -16.78
N ALA A 319 9.07 12.68 -16.84
CA ALA A 319 9.27 11.97 -18.09
C ALA A 319 7.97 11.90 -18.89
N LEU A 320 6.85 11.58 -18.23
CA LEU A 320 5.52 11.58 -18.85
C LEU A 320 5.16 12.95 -19.44
N TRP A 321 5.44 14.04 -18.70
CA TRP A 321 5.22 15.40 -19.18
C TRP A 321 6.00 15.74 -20.46
N LYS A 322 7.24 15.25 -20.57
CA LYS A 322 8.12 15.45 -21.73
C LYS A 322 7.74 14.57 -22.91
N ALA A 323 7.51 13.28 -22.68
CA ALA A 323 7.10 12.34 -23.73
C ALA A 323 5.78 12.79 -24.38
N ALA A 324 4.84 13.29 -23.59
CA ALA A 324 3.58 13.86 -24.06
C ALA A 324 3.72 15.23 -24.75
N SER A 325 4.94 15.80 -24.90
CA SER A 325 5.19 17.00 -25.69
C SER A 325 5.88 16.74 -27.03
N GLU A 326 6.29 15.50 -27.29
CA GLU A 326 6.83 15.09 -28.59
C GLU A 326 5.67 14.51 -29.41
N ASP A 327 5.35 15.14 -30.54
CA ASP A 327 4.12 14.96 -31.34
C ASP A 327 3.90 13.56 -31.99
N ASP A 328 4.67 12.52 -31.64
CA ASP A 328 4.71 11.25 -32.38
C ASP A 328 4.47 9.97 -31.54
N ILE A 329 3.91 10.08 -30.33
CA ILE A 329 3.67 8.91 -29.47
C ILE A 329 2.17 8.58 -29.40
N SER A 330 1.77 7.45 -30.00
CA SER A 330 0.43 6.87 -29.85
C SER A 330 0.09 6.62 -28.38
N SER A 331 -1.19 6.65 -28.01
CA SER A 331 -1.65 6.41 -26.63
C SER A 331 -1.17 5.08 -26.05
N ASP A 332 -0.96 4.06 -26.89
CA ASP A 332 -0.38 2.78 -26.48
C ASP A 332 1.13 2.87 -26.21
N ASN A 333 1.85 3.70 -26.96
CA ASN A 333 3.28 3.94 -26.73
C ASN A 333 3.56 4.82 -25.50
N LEU A 334 2.61 5.65 -25.05
CA LEU A 334 2.75 6.43 -23.80
C LEU A 334 2.64 5.54 -22.54
N ILE A 335 1.85 4.48 -22.63
CA ILE A 335 1.76 3.44 -21.58
C ILE A 335 3.06 2.62 -21.55
N ASN A 336 3.64 2.32 -22.72
CA ASN A 336 4.91 1.58 -22.84
C ASN A 336 6.17 2.45 -22.61
N ALA A 337 6.11 3.77 -22.83
CA ALA A 337 7.22 4.70 -22.54
C ALA A 337 7.53 4.81 -21.03
N GLN A 338 6.60 4.33 -20.19
CA GLN A 338 6.81 4.08 -18.76
C GLN A 338 7.99 3.13 -18.51
N ASP A 339 8.41 2.35 -19.51
CA ASP A 339 9.51 1.38 -19.43
C ASP A 339 10.94 1.92 -19.60
N SER A 340 11.09 3.18 -19.99
CA SER A 340 12.40 3.77 -20.30
C SER A 340 13.24 4.21 -19.09
N TYR A 341 12.66 4.28 -17.89
CA TYR A 341 13.40 4.65 -16.68
C TYR A 341 13.79 3.39 -15.89
N THR A 342 15.04 2.95 -16.04
CA THR A 342 15.63 1.88 -15.23
C THR A 342 16.04 2.45 -13.87
N PRO A 343 15.34 2.13 -12.76
CA PRO A 343 15.82 2.48 -11.43
C PRO A 343 17.19 1.84 -11.18
N ASP A 344 17.95 2.39 -10.23
CA ASP A 344 19.14 1.74 -9.72
C ASP A 344 18.74 0.34 -9.21
N LEU A 345 19.27 -0.71 -9.83
CA LEU A 345 18.83 -2.10 -9.62
C LEU A 345 19.23 -2.62 -8.23
N ASN A 346 20.07 -1.89 -7.49
CA ASN A 346 20.59 -2.26 -6.19
C ASN A 346 19.72 -1.75 -5.01
N ILE A 347 18.38 -1.80 -5.14
CA ILE A 347 17.47 -1.41 -4.05
C ILE A 347 17.47 -2.40 -2.88
N PHE A 348 17.80 -3.66 -3.15
CA PHE A 348 17.87 -4.72 -2.15
C PHE A 348 19.33 -5.03 -1.81
N GLN A 349 19.68 -4.87 -0.55
CA GLN A 349 21.01 -5.10 -0.01
C GLN A 349 20.96 -6.24 1.01
N ASP A 350 22.10 -6.84 1.31
CA ASP A 350 22.17 -7.83 2.38
C ASP A 350 21.87 -7.17 3.74
N VAL A 351 21.34 -7.94 4.69
CA VAL A 351 21.04 -7.43 6.04
C VAL A 351 22.36 -7.06 6.74
N MET A 352 22.62 -5.76 6.86
CA MET A 352 23.92 -5.23 7.29
C MET A 352 24.13 -5.28 8.81
N HIS A 353 23.06 -5.20 9.59
CA HIS A 353 23.14 -5.00 11.04
C HIS A 353 22.61 -6.20 11.80
N LYS A 354 23.43 -6.71 12.72
CA LYS A 354 22.98 -7.65 13.75
C LYS A 354 22.21 -6.89 14.82
N ASP A 355 21.15 -7.50 15.32
CA ASP A 355 20.35 -7.05 16.45
C ASP A 355 20.48 -8.05 17.61
N THR A 356 20.12 -7.64 18.82
CA THR A 356 20.16 -8.50 20.01
C THR A 356 18.78 -8.89 20.50
N LEU A 357 17.77 -8.05 20.26
CA LEU A 357 16.40 -8.27 20.72
C LEU A 357 15.76 -9.50 20.07
N VAL A 358 15.86 -9.64 18.75
CA VAL A 358 15.28 -10.79 18.04
C VAL A 358 16.12 -12.04 18.30
N LYS A 359 17.45 -11.89 18.35
CA LYS A 359 18.34 -13.01 18.67
C LYS A 359 18.02 -13.64 20.03
N SER A 360 17.92 -12.83 21.09
CA SER A 360 17.52 -13.31 22.43
C SER A 360 16.12 -13.91 22.43
N PHE A 361 15.16 -13.29 21.74
CA PHE A 361 13.81 -13.84 21.61
C PHE A 361 13.82 -15.24 20.97
N ILE A 362 14.54 -15.42 19.87
CA ILE A 362 14.63 -16.70 19.16
C ILE A 362 15.31 -17.75 20.05
N ASP A 363 16.43 -17.39 20.69
CA ASP A 363 17.17 -18.30 21.56
C ASP A 363 16.32 -18.80 22.73
N GLU A 364 15.44 -17.96 23.25
CA GLU A 364 14.60 -18.28 24.41
C GLU A 364 13.27 -18.96 24.04
N VAL A 365 12.64 -18.58 22.92
CA VAL A 365 11.29 -19.10 22.57
C VAL A 365 11.31 -20.59 22.24
N PHE A 366 12.39 -21.09 21.64
CA PHE A 366 12.53 -22.50 21.31
C PHE A 366 12.88 -23.39 22.51
N LEU A 367 13.36 -22.81 23.63
CA LEU A 367 13.51 -23.53 24.90
C LEU A 367 12.15 -23.87 25.55
N LEU A 368 11.09 -23.16 25.16
CA LEU A 368 9.74 -23.42 25.65
C LEU A 368 9.12 -24.59 24.89
N LYS A 369 8.38 -25.45 25.60
CA LYS A 369 7.71 -26.60 25.01
C LYS A 369 6.63 -26.18 24.00
N PRO A 370 6.59 -26.80 22.80
CA PRO A 370 5.50 -26.61 21.85
C PRO A 370 4.21 -27.29 22.34
N GLY A 371 3.07 -26.94 21.73
CA GLY A 371 1.75 -27.47 22.10
C GLY A 371 1.14 -26.90 23.39
N LEU A 372 1.90 -26.15 24.18
CA LEU A 372 1.41 -25.30 25.27
C LEU A 372 1.29 -23.85 24.79
N SER A 373 0.46 -23.03 25.46
CA SER A 373 0.33 -21.60 25.16
C SER A 373 1.54 -20.76 25.63
N LEU A 374 2.69 -21.37 25.92
CA LEU A 374 3.86 -20.67 26.47
C LEU A 374 4.54 -19.79 25.41
N ARG A 375 4.74 -20.32 24.19
CA ARG A 375 5.39 -19.58 23.09
C ARG A 375 4.55 -18.37 22.66
N SER A 376 3.22 -18.48 22.66
CA SER A 376 2.33 -17.36 22.32
C SER A 376 2.32 -16.27 23.40
N VAL A 377 2.35 -16.65 24.68
CA VAL A 377 2.48 -15.69 25.80
C VAL A 377 3.84 -14.99 25.76
N TYR A 378 4.92 -15.73 25.52
CA TYR A 378 6.27 -15.17 25.41
C TYR A 378 6.40 -14.20 24.22
N LEU A 379 5.87 -14.58 23.05
CA LEU A 379 5.74 -13.68 21.90
C LEU A 379 4.96 -12.40 22.24
N SER A 380 3.83 -12.52 22.96
CA SER A 380 3.03 -11.35 23.36
C SER A 380 3.82 -10.40 24.27
N HIS A 381 4.62 -10.93 25.19
CA HIS A 381 5.52 -10.14 26.02
C HIS A 381 6.62 -9.44 25.20
N PHE A 382 7.21 -10.15 24.23
CA PHE A 382 8.20 -9.58 23.32
C PHE A 382 7.62 -8.40 22.52
N LEU A 383 6.44 -8.57 21.91
CA LEU A 383 5.76 -7.51 21.18
C LEU A 383 5.39 -6.31 22.07
N LEU A 384 4.97 -6.57 23.31
CA LEU A 384 4.68 -5.51 24.28
C LEU A 384 5.93 -4.71 24.66
N LEU A 385 7.07 -5.38 24.86
CA LEU A 385 8.36 -4.74 25.15
C LEU A 385 8.78 -3.83 23.99
N LEU A 386 8.71 -4.36 22.77
CA LEU A 386 8.99 -3.66 21.53
C LEU A 386 8.14 -2.38 21.40
N HIS A 387 6.82 -2.49 21.60
CA HIS A 387 5.91 -1.35 21.55
C HIS A 387 6.19 -0.29 22.64
N ARG A 388 6.49 -0.73 23.87
CA ARG A 388 6.85 0.19 24.96
C ARG A 388 8.15 0.93 24.68
N LYS A 389 9.19 0.25 24.17
CA LYS A 389 10.44 0.90 23.75
C LYS A 389 10.18 1.94 22.65
N ALA A 390 9.33 1.65 21.67
CA ALA A 390 8.96 2.59 20.61
C ALA A 390 8.22 3.84 21.17
N LEU A 391 7.27 3.65 22.09
CA LEU A 391 6.58 4.76 22.75
C LEU A 391 7.54 5.62 23.60
N THR A 392 8.43 4.99 24.36
CA THR A 392 9.44 5.72 25.15
C THR A 392 10.38 6.52 24.25
N LEU A 393 10.81 5.94 23.12
CA LEU A 393 11.62 6.64 22.12
C LEU A 393 10.90 7.87 21.56
N LEU A 394 9.60 7.72 21.21
CA LEU A 394 8.79 8.84 20.75
C LEU A 394 8.72 9.96 21.79
N ARG A 395 8.45 9.61 23.05
CA ARG A 395 8.38 10.58 24.15
C ARG A 395 9.70 11.30 24.39
N TYR A 396 10.82 10.56 24.35
CA TYR A 396 12.16 11.15 24.46
C TYR A 396 12.39 12.22 23.39
N ILE A 397 12.09 11.89 22.12
CA ILE A 397 12.27 12.82 21.00
C ILE A 397 11.31 14.02 21.13
N GLU A 398 10.05 13.79 21.48
CA GLU A 398 9.06 14.86 21.71
C GLU A 398 9.54 15.86 22.76
N ASP A 399 9.97 15.38 23.92
CA ASP A 399 10.32 16.24 25.04
C ASP A 399 11.62 17.02 24.76
N GLU A 400 12.62 16.37 24.14
CA GLU A 400 13.88 17.03 23.76
C GLU A 400 13.66 18.14 22.72
N THR A 401 12.75 17.92 21.77
CA THR A 401 12.54 18.80 20.61
C THR A 401 11.43 19.83 20.83
N GLN A 402 10.79 19.83 22.00
CA GLN A 402 9.57 20.58 22.28
C GLN A 402 8.47 20.29 21.26
N LYS A 403 8.25 19.00 21.01
CA LYS A 403 7.37 18.45 19.97
C LYS A 403 7.76 19.00 18.60
N GLY A 404 8.98 18.72 18.16
CA GLY A 404 9.46 19.05 16.81
C GLY A 404 9.77 20.53 16.53
N LYS A 405 9.50 21.45 17.45
CA LYS A 405 9.84 22.89 17.29
C LYS A 405 11.35 23.12 17.11
N LYS A 406 12.17 22.23 17.65
CA LYS A 406 13.63 22.24 17.52
C LYS A 406 14.10 20.99 16.79
N PRO A 407 15.18 21.09 15.99
CA PRO A 407 15.77 19.91 15.36
C PRO A 407 16.32 18.96 16.43
N PHE A 408 16.18 17.65 16.19
CA PHE A 408 16.74 16.62 17.05
C PHE A 408 18.27 16.56 16.88
N ARG A 409 19.02 16.51 18.00
CA ARG A 409 20.50 16.53 17.96
C ARG A 409 21.16 15.51 18.89
N SER A 410 20.44 14.89 19.82
CA SER A 410 21.04 14.03 20.85
C SER A 410 20.88 12.53 20.59
N LEU A 411 21.04 12.08 19.34
CA LEU A 411 20.94 10.65 18.98
C LEU A 411 21.86 9.76 19.83
N ARG A 412 23.07 10.22 20.16
CA ARG A 412 24.01 9.46 21.00
C ARG A 412 23.44 9.25 22.42
N ASN A 413 22.86 10.28 23.02
CA ASN A 413 22.29 10.19 24.36
C ASN A 413 21.06 9.27 24.35
N LEU A 414 20.18 9.43 23.35
CA LEU A 414 19.03 8.56 23.15
C LEU A 414 19.43 7.07 23.08
N LYS A 415 20.47 6.75 22.29
CA LYS A 415 20.98 5.39 22.18
C LYS A 415 21.46 4.83 23.51
N THR A 416 22.12 5.63 24.32
CA THR A 416 22.62 5.20 25.64
C THR A 416 21.49 5.09 26.67
N ASP A 417 20.63 6.11 26.77
CA ASP A 417 19.57 6.19 27.78
C ASP A 417 18.48 5.12 27.60
N LEU A 418 18.20 4.73 26.35
CA LEU A 418 17.16 3.74 26.01
C LEU A 418 17.70 2.33 25.79
N ASP A 419 19.00 2.12 26.00
CA ASP A 419 19.70 0.87 25.72
C ASP A 419 19.45 0.38 24.28
N LEU A 420 19.79 1.25 23.32
CA LEU A 420 19.67 1.07 21.86
C LEU A 420 21.01 1.38 21.18
N THR A 421 22.10 0.93 21.80
CA THR A 421 23.47 1.15 21.28
C THR A 421 23.77 0.28 20.05
N VAL A 422 23.09 -0.86 19.93
CA VAL A 422 23.14 -1.76 18.77
C VAL A 422 22.25 -1.20 17.66
N GLU A 423 22.83 -1.02 16.47
CA GLU A 423 22.14 -0.40 15.33
C GLU A 423 20.91 -1.21 14.88
N GLY A 424 20.99 -2.54 14.88
CA GLY A 424 19.87 -3.41 14.53
C GLY A 424 18.66 -3.23 15.45
N ASP A 425 18.91 -3.11 16.76
CA ASP A 425 17.85 -2.88 17.76
C ASP A 425 17.25 -1.48 17.64
N LEU A 426 18.09 -0.46 17.43
CA LEU A 426 17.62 0.90 17.13
C LEU A 426 16.70 0.89 15.91
N ASN A 427 17.09 0.24 14.81
CA ASN A 427 16.32 0.21 13.58
C ASN A 427 14.95 -0.45 13.77
N ILE A 428 14.87 -1.53 14.56
CA ILE A 428 13.60 -2.18 14.91
C ILE A 428 12.70 -1.20 15.67
N ILE A 429 13.21 -0.56 16.73
CA ILE A 429 12.41 0.36 17.56
C ILE A 429 12.01 1.61 16.76
N MET A 430 12.91 2.16 15.95
CA MET A 430 12.64 3.30 15.07
C MET A 430 11.59 2.95 14.02
N ALA A 431 11.63 1.76 13.42
CA ALA A 431 10.63 1.32 12.45
C ALA A 431 9.23 1.19 13.08
N MET A 432 9.13 0.64 14.30
CA MET A 432 7.86 0.63 15.02
C MET A 432 7.38 2.04 15.40
N ALA A 433 8.29 2.92 15.82
CA ALA A 433 7.96 4.30 16.12
C ALA A 433 7.46 5.06 14.88
N GLU A 434 8.02 4.79 13.69
CA GLU A 434 7.56 5.32 12.40
C GLU A 434 6.12 4.90 12.07
N LYS A 435 5.74 3.65 12.35
CA LYS A 435 4.37 3.17 12.16
C LYS A 435 3.38 3.85 13.08
N LEU A 436 3.79 4.13 14.32
CA LEU A 436 2.98 4.87 15.29
C LEU A 436 2.90 6.36 14.96
N ARG A 437 3.95 6.91 14.35
CA ARG A 437 4.05 8.30 13.93
C ARG A 437 4.92 8.45 12.68
N ALA A 438 4.25 8.63 11.54
CA ALA A 438 4.90 8.85 10.26
C ALA A 438 5.73 10.15 10.27
N GLY A 439 6.88 10.12 9.59
CA GLY A 439 7.81 11.25 9.43
C GLY A 439 8.92 11.30 10.48
N LEU A 440 8.96 10.37 11.45
CA LEU A 440 9.95 10.35 12.52
C LEU A 440 11.37 10.09 11.99
N HIS A 441 11.55 9.10 11.13
CA HIS A 441 12.84 8.79 10.50
C HIS A 441 13.38 9.98 9.73
N SER A 442 12.53 10.64 8.93
CA SER A 442 12.91 11.84 8.18
C SER A 442 13.29 13.00 9.11
N PHE A 443 12.63 13.12 10.27
CA PHE A 443 12.96 14.16 11.25
C PHE A 443 14.28 13.91 11.99
N VAL A 444 14.56 12.66 12.35
CA VAL A 444 15.76 12.26 13.11
C VAL A 444 16.99 12.15 12.22
N PHE A 445 16.86 11.49 11.06
CA PHE A 445 17.98 11.13 10.18
C PHE A 445 18.00 11.93 8.88
N GLY A 446 16.87 12.53 8.48
CA GLY A 446 16.79 13.30 7.24
C GLY A 446 17.68 14.54 7.28
N LYS A 447 18.27 14.87 6.13
CA LYS A 447 18.96 16.14 5.96
C LYS A 447 17.92 17.27 5.98
N SER A 448 18.19 18.33 6.76
CA SER A 448 17.32 19.53 6.94
C SER A 448 16.77 20.17 5.63
N PHE A 449 17.42 19.92 4.49
CA PHE A 449 17.05 20.47 3.18
C PHE A 449 16.15 19.59 2.30
N LEU A 450 15.77 18.37 2.72
CA LEU A 450 15.09 17.38 1.86
C LEU A 450 13.67 17.00 2.31
N THR A 451 13.20 17.52 3.45
CA THR A 451 11.82 17.34 3.89
C THR A 451 10.88 18.25 3.10
N SER A 452 9.80 17.69 2.54
CA SER A 452 8.79 18.49 1.85
C SER A 452 8.08 19.42 2.84
N VAL A 453 7.47 20.50 2.35
CA VAL A 453 6.64 21.40 3.17
C VAL A 453 5.56 20.61 3.93
N GLN A 454 4.98 19.56 3.32
CA GLN A 454 4.00 18.66 3.95
C GLN A 454 4.55 17.82 5.12
N GLU A 455 5.80 17.34 5.05
CA GLU A 455 6.42 16.65 6.19
C GLU A 455 6.75 17.63 7.31
N ARG A 456 7.19 18.84 6.95
CA ARG A 456 7.36 19.91 7.94
C ARG A 456 6.02 20.27 8.56
N ASP A 457 4.92 20.32 7.81
CA ASP A 457 3.59 20.66 8.33
C ASP A 457 3.00 19.56 9.21
N LEU A 458 3.22 18.28 8.89
CA LEU A 458 2.91 17.15 9.79
C LEU A 458 3.76 17.21 11.08
N LEU A 459 4.96 17.78 10.99
CA LEU A 459 5.86 18.07 12.11
C LEU A 459 5.72 19.52 12.64
N ILE A 460 4.72 20.30 12.23
CA ILE A 460 4.45 21.67 12.73
C ILE A 460 3.06 21.72 13.35
N ASN A 461 2.14 20.86 12.91
CA ASN A 461 0.85 20.59 13.57
C ASN A 461 1.01 19.71 14.84
N PHE A 462 2.13 19.87 15.55
CA PHE A 462 2.45 19.24 16.84
C PHE A 462 1.74 19.88 18.04
#